data_AF-A0A965B4Q1-F1
#
_entry.id   AF-A0A965B4Q1-F1
#
_cell.length_a   1.000
_cell.length_b   1.000
_cell.length_c   1.000
_cell.angle_alpha   90.00
_cell.angle_beta   90.00
_cell.angle_gamma   90.00
#
_symmetry.space_group_name_H-M   'P 1'
#
loop_
_entity.id
_entity.type
_entity.pdbx_description
1 polymer ?
#
loop_
_entity_poly.entity_id
_entity_poly.type
_entity_poly.pdbx_seq_one_letter_code
_entity_poly.pdbx_strand_id
1 'polypeptide(L)' 'MTSTFPTLKIGFVGLGIMGAPMAGHLIKAGHQLFVYTLGKM' A
#
# COMPACT_ATOMS: atom_id res chain seq x y z
N MET A 1 20.68 14.62 11.10
CA MET A 1 20.63 13.22 10.63
C MET A 1 19.19 12.89 10.25
N THR A 2 18.74 13.23 9.05
CA THR A 2 17.41 12.85 8.56
C THR A 2 17.63 11.92 7.37
N SER A 3 17.64 10.61 7.62
CA SER A 3 17.61 9.63 6.54
C SER A 3 16.22 9.68 5.90
N THR A 4 16.10 10.40 4.79
CA THR A 4 14.89 10.39 3.97
C THR A 4 14.76 8.99 3.38
N PHE A 5 13.95 8.12 4.00
CA PHE A 5 13.60 6.85 3.38
C PHE A 5 12.90 7.14 2.05
N PRO A 6 13.31 6.48 0.94
CA PRO A 6 12.71 6.76 -0.35
C PRO A 6 11.25 6.33 -0.34
N THR A 7 10.34 7.26 -0.65
CA THR A 7 8.91 6.95 -0.82
C THR A 7 8.74 6.14 -2.11
N LEU A 8 8.56 4.82 -2.02
CA LEU A 8 8.30 3.99 -3.21
C LEU A 8 6.84 4.06 -3.65
N LYS A 9 6.63 4.01 -4.97
CA LYS A 9 5.32 3.86 -5.59
C LYS A 9 5.04 2.37 -5.77
N ILE A 10 4.03 1.86 -5.07
CA ILE A 10 3.69 0.43 -5.03
C ILE A 10 2.33 0.23 -5.69
N GLY A 11 2.29 -0.59 -6.74
CA GLY A 11 1.04 -1.08 -7.32
C GLY A 11 0.56 -2.32 -6.58
N PHE A 12 -0.65 -2.29 -6.02
CA PHE A 12 -1.24 -3.36 -5.24
C PHE A 12 -2.54 -3.81 -5.88
N VAL A 13 -2.64 -5.10 -6.22
CA VAL A 13 -3.83 -5.66 -6.87
C VAL A 13 -4.50 -6.65 -5.92
N GLY A 14 -5.73 -6.34 -5.52
CA GLY A 14 -6.57 -7.20 -4.66
C GLY A 14 -6.67 -6.73 -3.21
N LEU A 15 -7.71 -5.95 -2.89
CA LEU A 15 -8.11 -5.61 -1.51
C LEU A 15 -9.11 -6.63 -0.94
N GLY A 16 -8.67 -7.89 -0.82
CA GLY A 16 -9.43 -8.89 -0.04
C GLY A 16 -9.24 -8.70 1.46
N ILE A 17 -9.73 -9.66 2.25
CA ILE A 17 -9.58 -9.70 3.72
C ILE A 17 -8.11 -9.57 4.20
N MET A 18 -7.17 -10.12 3.43
CA MET A 18 -5.73 -10.02 3.71
C MET A 18 -5.06 -8.85 3.00
N GLY A 19 -5.62 -8.40 1.87
CA GLY A 19 -5.04 -7.34 1.06
C GLY A 19 -5.18 -5.96 1.71
N ALA A 20 -6.33 -5.70 2.35
CA ALA A 20 -6.60 -4.45 3.05
C ALA A 20 -5.61 -4.13 4.19
N PRO A 21 -5.31 -5.04 5.16
CA PRO A 21 -4.34 -4.76 6.20
C PRO A 21 -2.91 -4.62 5.66
N MET A 22 -2.55 -5.37 4.61
CA MET A 22 -1.24 -5.28 3.98
C MET A 22 -1.02 -3.92 3.28
N ALA A 23 -2.02 -3.42 2.54
CA ALA A 23 -1.99 -2.09 1.96
C ALA A 23 -1.91 -1.00 3.05
N GLY A 24 -2.62 -1.17 4.17
CA GLY A 24 -2.58 -0.26 5.31
C GLY A 24 -1.18 -0.16 5.96
N HIS A 25 -0.44 -1.27 6.07
CA HIS A 25 0.93 -1.24 6.59
C HIS A 25 1.88 -0.45 5.69
N LEU A 26 1.77 -0.63 4.38
CA LEU A 26 2.61 0.06 3.41
C LEU A 26 2.33 1.58 3.38
N ILE A 27 1.07 1.99 3.51
CA ILE A 27 0.69 3.40 3.67
C ILE A 27 1.24 3.97 4.98
N LYS A 28 1.09 3.26 6.11
CA LYS A 28 1.66 3.66 7.41
C LYS A 28 3.17 3.79 7.38
N ALA A 29 3.85 2.99 6.56
CA ALA A 29 5.28 3.08 6.32
C ALA A 29 5.68 4.26 5.41
N GLY A 30 4.75 5.09 4.95
CA GLY A 30 5.01 6.28 4.15
C GLY A 30 5.17 6.01 2.64
N HIS A 31 4.75 4.84 2.16
CA HIS A 31 4.83 4.49 0.75
C HIS A 31 3.57 4.90 0.00
N GLN A 32 3.73 5.30 -1.26
CA GLN A 32 2.61 5.74 -2.09
C GLN A 32 2.01 4.52 -2.78
N LEU A 33 0.75 4.20 -2.48
CA LEU A 33 0.09 2.99 -2.97
C LEU A 33 -0.96 3.28 -4.05
N PHE A 34 -0.89 2.53 -5.14
CA PHE A 34 -1.91 2.49 -6.18
C PHE A 34 -2.62 1.15 -6.08
N VAL A 35 -3.93 1.17 -5.81
CA VAL A 35 -4.68 -0.05 -5.55
C VAL A 35 -5.69 -0.33 -6.64
N TYR A 36 -5.73 -1.57 -7.12
CA TYR A 36 -6.71 -2.05 -8.08
C TYR A 36 -7.37 -3.32 -7.54
N THR A 37 -8.70 -3.39 -7.53
CA THR A 37 -9.42 -4.61 -7.10
C THR A 37 -10.56 -4.92 -8.05
N LEU A 38 -10.77 -6.22 -8.30
CA LEU A 38 -11.80 -6.73 -9.20
C LEU A 38 -13.11 -7.06 -8.46
N GLY A 39 -13.09 -7.08 -7.13
CA GLY A 39 -14.24 -7.40 -6.29
C GLY A 39 -14.95 -6.15 -5.76
N LYS A 40 -16.26 -6.24 -5.56
CA LYS A 40 -17.03 -5.22 -4.85
C LYS A 40 -16.66 -5.32 -3.36
N MET A 41 -16.05 -4.27 -2.83
CA MET A 41 -15.77 -4.13 -1.38
C MET A 41 -17.05 -4.24 -0.56
#